data_AF-A0AAE8FVA8-F1
#
_entry.id   AF-A0AAE8FVA8-F1
#
_cell.length_a   1.000
_cell.length_b   1.000
_cell.length_c   1.000
_cell.angle_alpha   90.00
_cell.angle_beta   90.00
_cell.angle_gamma   90.00
#
_symmetry.space_group_name_H-M   'P 1'
#
loop_
_entity.id
_entity.type
_entity.pdbx_description
1 polymer ?
#
loop_
_entity_poly.entity_id
_entity_poly.type
_entity_poly.pdbx_seq_one_letter_code
_entity_poly.pdbx_strand_id
1 'polypeptide(L)'
;MSKWFLNWYRKQLLLSVLKNRSKNNDVGLYFSDRGFIIVKMEKKSNICFAADLPEFDREYLKMYIEDGQFIIYGGQVQIGMMRFLLKTKAKWTNIVMWKD
;
A
#
# COMPACT_ATOMS: atom_id res chain seq x y z
N MET A 1 -7.12 -10.98 20.60
CA MET A 1 -6.62 -11.28 19.22
C MET A 1 -5.10 -11.17 19.23
N SER A 2 -4.35 -12.17 18.76
CA SER A 2 -2.88 -12.11 18.79
C SER A 2 -2.36 -11.02 17.85
N LYS A 3 -1.25 -10.35 18.23
CA LYS A 3 -0.60 -9.32 17.38
C LYS A 3 -0.27 -9.86 15.98
N TRP A 4 0.13 -11.13 15.92
CA TRP A 4 0.47 -11.83 14.69
C TRP A 4 -0.75 -12.00 13.76
N PHE A 5 -1.88 -12.43 14.30
CA PHE A 5 -3.12 -12.58 13.53
C PHE A 5 -3.61 -11.23 13.00
N LEU A 6 -3.59 -10.18 13.83
CA LEU A 6 -4.02 -8.84 13.42
C LEU A 6 -3.16 -8.29 12.28
N ASN A 7 -1.83 -8.46 12.37
CA ASN A 7 -0.92 -8.05 11.31
C ASN A 7 -1.18 -8.82 10.01
N TRP A 8 -1.37 -10.15 10.10
CA TRP A 8 -1.73 -10.98 8.95
C TRP A 8 -3.05 -10.55 8.30
N TYR A 9 -4.08 -10.30 9.10
CA TYR A 9 -5.39 -9.84 8.62
C TYR A 9 -5.28 -8.51 7.86
N ARG A 10 -4.58 -7.52 8.43
CA ARG A 10 -4.33 -6.23 7.78
C ARG A 10 -3.56 -6.38 6.47
N LYS A 11 -2.59 -7.31 6.41
CA LYS A 11 -1.88 -7.64 5.17
C LYS A 11 -2.84 -8.16 4.09
N GLN A 12 -3.77 -9.03 4.43
CA GLN A 12 -4.76 -9.55 3.48
C GLN A 12 -5.71 -8.45 2.99
N LEU A 13 -6.14 -7.55 3.88
CA LEU A 13 -6.95 -6.39 3.49
C LEU A 13 -6.20 -5.47 2.53
N LEU A 14 -4.94 -5.15 2.84
CA LEU A 14 -4.09 -4.35 1.94
C LEU A 14 -3.97 -5.02 0.56
N LEU A 15 -3.67 -6.32 0.52
CA LEU A 15 -3.59 -7.06 -0.75
C LEU A 15 -4.92 -7.10 -1.50
N SER A 16 -6.06 -7.12 -0.81
CA SER A 16 -7.38 -7.03 -1.42
C SER A 16 -7.59 -5.68 -2.10
N VAL A 17 -7.21 -4.58 -1.45
CA VAL A 17 -7.24 -3.23 -2.04
C VAL A 17 -6.39 -3.16 -3.31
N LEU A 18 -5.16 -3.69 -3.27
CA LEU A 18 -4.25 -3.69 -4.42
C LEU A 18 -4.70 -4.61 -5.57
N LYS A 19 -5.56 -5.60 -5.29
CA LYS A 19 -6.16 -6.51 -6.29
C LYS A 19 -7.49 -6.02 -6.84
N ASN A 20 -8.15 -5.07 -6.18
CA ASN A 20 -9.44 -4.56 -6.59
C ASN A 20 -9.31 -3.76 -7.90
N ARG A 21 -10.21 -4.04 -8.87
CA ARG A 21 -10.27 -3.40 -10.19
C ARG A 21 -11.58 -2.63 -10.41
N SER A 22 -12.34 -2.40 -9.35
CA SER A 22 -13.54 -1.56 -9.40
C SER A 22 -13.17 -0.14 -9.82
N LYS A 23 -14.05 0.49 -10.60
CA LYS A 23 -13.91 1.89 -11.04
C LYS A 23 -13.83 2.91 -9.89
N ASN A 24 -14.23 2.51 -8.68
CA ASN A 24 -14.17 3.34 -7.47
C ASN A 24 -12.93 3.03 -6.62
N ASN A 25 -11.91 2.39 -7.19
CA ASN A 25 -10.69 2.04 -6.48
C ASN A 25 -9.54 2.93 -6.94
N ASP A 26 -9.38 4.05 -6.24
CA ASP A 26 -8.26 4.97 -6.40
C ASP A 26 -7.29 4.75 -5.24
N VAL A 27 -6.02 4.51 -5.56
CA VAL A 27 -5.01 4.13 -4.57
C VAL A 27 -3.71 4.89 -4.81
N GLY A 28 -3.34 5.72 -3.85
CA GLY A 28 -2.05 6.42 -3.79
C GLY A 28 -1.01 5.65 -2.98
N LEU A 29 0.25 5.80 -3.35
CA LEU A 29 1.42 5.36 -2.57
C LEU A 29 2.17 6.59 -2.07
N TYR A 30 2.47 6.60 -0.78
CA TYR A 30 3.34 7.58 -0.14
C TYR A 30 4.49 6.87 0.58
N PHE A 31 5.59 7.57 0.80
CA PHE A 31 6.74 7.07 1.53
C PHE A 31 6.83 7.70 2.92
N SER A 32 7.38 6.95 3.86
CA SER A 32 7.71 7.42 5.21
C SER A 32 9.11 6.96 5.60
N ASP A 33 9.63 7.49 6.70
CA ASP A 33 10.94 7.10 7.24
C ASP A 33 11.02 5.63 7.66
N ARG A 34 9.89 4.92 7.75
CA ARG A 34 9.83 3.50 8.12
C ARG A 34 9.44 2.58 6.97
N GLY A 35 8.91 3.11 5.88
CA GLY A 35 8.45 2.31 4.76
C GLY A 35 7.53 3.08 3.83
N PHE A 36 6.29 2.63 3.72
CA PHE A 36 5.30 3.24 2.83
C PHE A 36 3.91 3.30 3.44
N ILE A 37 3.07 4.16 2.86
CA ILE A 37 1.66 4.32 3.18
C ILE A 37 0.87 4.15 1.89
N ILE A 38 -0.11 3.25 1.92
CA ILE A 38 -1.11 3.07 0.85
C ILE A 38 -2.38 3.77 1.30
N VAL A 39 -2.86 4.69 0.47
CA VAL A 39 -4.09 5.44 0.72
C VAL A 39 -5.11 5.03 -0.32
N LYS A 40 -6.15 4.30 0.09
CA LYS A 40 -7.33 4.05 -0.74
C LYS A 40 -8.29 5.21 -0.56
N MET A 41 -8.57 5.95 -1.63
CA MET A 41 -9.53 7.04 -1.57
C MET A 41 -10.96 6.52 -1.61
N GLU A 42 -11.81 7.00 -0.71
CA GLU A 42 -13.25 6.77 -0.75
C GLU A 42 -14.02 8.07 -0.57
N LYS A 43 -15.32 8.06 -0.89
CA LYS A 43 -16.18 9.25 -0.86
C LYS A 43 -16.30 9.92 0.52
N LYS A 44 -16.13 9.18 1.61
CA LYS A 44 -16.40 9.67 2.98
C LYS A 44 -15.15 9.78 3.84
N SER A 45 -14.26 8.80 3.76
CA SER A 45 -13.04 8.71 4.55
C SER A 45 -12.05 7.85 3.79
N ASN A 46 -10.78 8.24 3.76
CA ASN A 46 -9.75 7.42 3.16
C ASN A 46 -9.45 6.21 4.04
N ILE A 47 -9.07 5.10 3.44
CA ILE A 47 -8.55 3.94 4.17
C ILE A 47 -7.05 3.89 3.96
N CYS A 48 -6.31 4.06 5.05
CA CYS A 48 -4.86 4.14 5.03
C CYS A 48 -4.24 2.86 5.59
N PHE A 49 -3.18 2.39 4.95
CA PHE A 49 -2.36 1.28 5.41
C PHE A 49 -0.91 1.72 5.43
N ALA A 50 -0.25 1.69 6.58
CA ALA A 50 1.22 1.85 6.63
C ALA A 50 1.86 0.48 6.87
N ALA A 51 2.99 0.25 6.22
CA ALA A 51 3.81 -0.93 6.42
C ALA A 51 5.27 -0.54 6.52
N ASP A 52 5.97 -1.16 7.47
CA ASP A 52 7.41 -1.04 7.56
C ASP A 52 8.05 -1.81 6.39
N LEU A 53 9.11 -1.23 5.86
CA LEU A 53 9.88 -1.79 4.76
C LEU A 53 11.36 -1.47 4.97
N PRO A 54 12.29 -2.43 4.75
CA PRO A 54 13.71 -2.15 4.87
C PRO A 54 14.13 -0.97 3.99
N GLU A 55 15.04 -0.14 4.51
CA GLU A 55 15.50 1.08 3.85
C GLU A 55 15.94 0.85 2.41
N PHE A 56 16.73 -0.19 2.14
CA PHE A 56 17.14 -0.53 0.78
C PHE A 56 15.96 -0.73 -0.17
N ASP A 57 14.93 -1.48 0.25
CA ASP A 57 13.74 -1.73 -0.57
C ASP A 57 12.90 -0.45 -0.73
N ARG A 58 12.86 0.42 0.29
CA ARG A 58 12.18 1.72 0.23
C ARG A 58 12.86 2.64 -0.77
N GLU A 59 14.17 2.82 -0.67
CA GLU A 59 14.93 3.67 -1.60
C GLU A 59 14.85 3.12 -3.03
N TYR A 60 14.89 1.79 -3.19
CA TYR A 60 14.67 1.16 -4.48
C TYR A 60 13.27 1.46 -5.06
N LEU A 61 12.21 1.47 -4.25
CA LEU A 61 10.87 1.85 -4.72
C LEU A 61 10.79 3.32 -5.12
N LYS A 62 11.41 4.22 -4.34
CA LYS A 62 11.46 5.66 -4.64
C LYS A 62 12.16 5.99 -5.97
N MET A 63 13.03 5.12 -6.47
CA MET A 63 13.64 5.29 -7.80
C MET A 63 12.64 5.13 -8.96
N TYR A 64 11.49 4.49 -8.73
CA TYR A 64 10.51 4.17 -9.77
C TYR A 64 9.11 4.73 -9.50
N ILE A 65 8.84 5.19 -8.28
CA ILE A 65 7.53 5.68 -7.86
C ILE A 65 7.74 6.98 -7.11
N GLU A 66 7.07 8.03 -7.58
CA GLU A 66 7.07 9.33 -6.91
C GLU A 66 6.19 9.29 -5.66
N ASP A 67 6.52 10.13 -4.68
CA ASP A 67 5.72 10.26 -3.47
C ASP A 67 4.34 10.85 -3.78
N GLY A 68 3.29 10.23 -3.26
CA GLY A 68 1.89 10.60 -3.54
C GLY A 68 1.36 10.13 -4.89
N GLN A 69 2.10 9.31 -5.63
CA GLN A 69 1.68 8.84 -6.95
C GLN A 69 0.54 7.80 -6.86
N PHE A 70 -0.45 7.93 -7.75
CA PHE A 70 -1.50 6.93 -7.91
C PHE A 70 -0.95 5.66 -8.57
N ILE A 71 -1.02 4.55 -7.83
CA ILE A 71 -0.69 3.21 -8.34
C ILE A 71 -1.93 2.48 -8.88
N ILE A 72 -3.13 2.94 -8.50
CA ILE A 72 -4.41 2.57 -9.10
C ILE A 72 -5.25 3.84 -9.27
N TYR A 73 -5.81 4.06 -10.45
CA TYR A 73 -6.72 5.16 -10.75
C TYR A 73 -7.93 4.65 -11.55
N GLY A 74 -9.14 4.86 -11.06
CA GLY A 74 -10.37 4.34 -11.64
C GLY A 74 -10.37 2.82 -11.80
N GLY A 75 -9.69 2.10 -10.90
CA GLY A 75 -9.48 0.64 -11.00
C GLY A 75 -8.41 0.20 -12.00
N GLN A 76 -7.84 1.13 -12.79
CA GLN A 76 -6.72 0.88 -13.71
C GLN A 76 -5.40 0.89 -12.95
N VAL A 77 -4.59 -0.14 -13.15
CA VAL A 77 -3.34 -0.34 -12.39
C VAL A 77 -2.14 0.17 -13.18
N GLN A 78 -1.26 0.91 -12.52
CA GLN A 78 0.07 1.19 -13.02
C GLN A 78 0.95 -0.06 -12.88
N ILE A 79 0.94 -0.92 -13.92
CA ILE A 79 1.50 -2.29 -13.86
C ILE A 79 2.96 -2.30 -13.39
N GLY A 80 3.79 -1.38 -13.88
CA GLY A 80 5.20 -1.28 -13.50
C GLY A 80 5.38 -1.02 -12.00
N MET A 81 4.75 0.04 -11.51
CA MET A 81 4.81 0.45 -10.09
C MET A 81 4.25 -0.64 -9.17
N MET A 82 3.10 -1.20 -9.53
CA MET A 82 2.48 -2.29 -8.78
C MET A 82 3.39 -3.53 -8.72
N ARG A 83 4.08 -3.86 -9.83
CA ARG A 83 5.02 -4.98 -9.86
C ARG A 83 6.20 -4.75 -8.92
N PHE A 84 6.78 -3.55 -8.90
CA PHE A 84 7.88 -3.22 -8.00
C PHE A 84 7.43 -3.27 -6.54
N LEU A 85 6.29 -2.66 -6.21
CA LEU A 85 5.71 -2.71 -4.87
C LEU A 85 5.47 -4.16 -4.40
N LEU A 86 4.86 -5.00 -5.24
CA LEU A 86 4.53 -6.38 -4.86
C LEU A 86 5.74 -7.32 -4.78
N LYS A 87 6.89 -6.98 -5.38
CA LYS A 87 8.14 -7.73 -5.18
C LYS A 87 8.60 -7.69 -3.72
N THR A 88 8.32 -6.60 -3.01
CA THR A 88 8.75 -6.44 -1.61
C THR A 88 7.73 -6.99 -0.60
N LYS A 89 6.59 -7.54 -1.05
CA LYS A 89 5.46 -7.96 -0.19
C LYS A 89 5.82 -8.88 0.97
N ALA A 90 6.81 -9.75 0.79
CA ALA A 90 7.25 -10.69 1.84
C ALA A 90 7.86 -9.95 3.03
N LYS A 91 8.47 -8.78 2.79
CA LYS A 91 9.18 -7.96 3.77
C LYS A 91 8.30 -6.94 4.49
N TRP A 92 7.02 -6.82 4.11
CA TRP A 92 6.09 -5.90 4.77
C TRP A 92 5.76 -6.40 6.18
N THR A 93 6.08 -5.57 7.17
CA THR A 93 5.88 -5.83 8.60
C THR A 93 5.14 -4.68 9.29
N ASN A 94 4.74 -4.89 10.55
CA ASN A 94 4.11 -3.89 11.41
C ASN A 94 2.95 -3.11 10.76
N ILE A 95 2.10 -3.82 10.01
CA ILE A 95 1.05 -3.17 9.21
C ILE A 95 0.03 -2.55 10.15
N VAL A 96 -0.18 -1.24 10.00
CA VAL A 96 -1.21 -0.47 10.68
C VAL A 96 -2.24 0.01 9.69
N MET A 97 -3.49 0.15 10.15
CA MET A 97 -4.61 0.56 9.34
C MET A 97 -5.43 1.57 10.13
N TRP A 98 -5.80 2.68 9.49
CA TRP A 98 -6.67 3.70 10.06
C TRP A 98 -7.57 4.31 8.97
N LYS A 99 -8.56 5.07 9.41
CA LYS A 99 -9.38 5.91 8.54
C LYS A 99 -9.00 7.36 8.77
N ASP A 100 -8.91 8.10 7.68
CA ASP A 100 -8.70 9.55 7.64
C ASP A 100 -9.99 10.22 7.13
#